data_AF-A0A2D7A0X7-F1
#
_entry.id   AF-A0A2D7A0X7-F1
#
_cell.length_a   1.000
_cell.length_b   1.000
_cell.length_c   1.000
_cell.angle_alpha   90.00
_cell.angle_beta   90.00
_cell.angle_gamma   90.00
#
_symmetry.space_group_name_H-M   'P 1'
#
loop_
_entity.id
_entity.type
_entity.pdbx_description
1 polymer ?
#
loop_
_entity_poly.entity_id
_entity_poly.type
_entity_poly.pdbx_seq_one_letter_code
_entity_poly.pdbx_strand_id
1 'polypeptide(L)'
;MKKIIYLITITLLLTVLTGCNPDNFNTYRNDDIINLNGKLAMVGNYPFESIALRLTTDYQIKLIFKTKKDYSFISNKIGKDAKVKGKLKIHKLKTADSKKEITEYRLIVDKIKVKELF
;
A
#
# COMPACT_ATOMS: atom_id res chain seq x y z
N MET A 1 5.48 28.91 36.94
CA MET A 1 5.25 27.46 36.71
C MET A 1 4.14 27.17 35.70
N LYS A 2 2.95 27.79 35.77
CA LYS A 2 1.84 27.54 34.81
C LYS A 2 2.23 27.74 33.32
N LYS A 3 3.00 28.79 32.99
CA LYS A 3 3.45 29.08 31.60
C LYS A 3 4.34 27.98 30.98
N ILE A 4 5.14 27.29 31.79
CA ILE A 4 6.03 26.21 31.32
C ILE A 4 5.20 24.96 30.99
N ILE A 5 4.17 24.68 31.79
CA ILE A 5 3.26 23.54 31.58
C ILE A 5 2.54 23.68 30.24
N TYR A 6 2.04 24.88 29.89
CA TYR A 6 1.43 25.13 28.58
C TYR A 6 2.41 24.97 27.41
N LEU A 7 3.68 25.30 27.62
CA LEU A 7 4.71 25.19 26.58
C LEU A 7 5.06 23.72 26.29
N ILE A 8 5.11 22.89 27.33
CA ILE A 8 5.35 21.45 27.23
C ILE A 8 4.15 20.74 26.57
N THR A 9 2.92 21.12 26.90
CA THR A 9 1.73 20.50 26.27
C THR A 9 1.60 20.85 24.79
N ILE A 10 1.94 22.08 24.39
CA ILE A 10 1.93 22.49 22.98
C ILE A 10 3.03 21.77 22.18
N THR A 11 4.24 21.63 22.74
CA THR A 11 5.33 20.89 22.09
C THR A 11 5.02 19.40 21.95
N LEU A 12 4.40 18.80 22.97
CA LEU A 12 3.95 17.41 22.91
C LEU A 12 2.87 17.22 21.83
N LEU A 13 1.91 18.15 21.71
CA LEU A 13 0.86 18.10 20.69
C LEU A 13 1.44 18.19 19.26
N LEU A 14 2.43 19.04 19.04
CA LEU A 14 3.11 19.19 17.74
C LEU A 14 3.85 17.91 17.31
N THR A 15 4.43 17.15 18.25
CA THR A 15 5.11 15.88 17.92
C THR A 15 4.15 14.77 17.50
N VAL A 16 2.88 14.83 17.90
CA VAL A 16 1.86 13.84 17.49
C VAL A 16 1.39 14.09 16.06
N LEU A 17 1.42 15.34 15.56
CA LEU A 17 0.97 15.68 14.21
C LEU A 17 1.96 15.30 13.10
N THR A 18 3.27 15.21 13.38
CA THR A 18 4.29 14.91 12.35
C THR A 18 4.45 13.41 12.05
N GLY A 19 3.74 12.53 12.76
CA GLY A 19 3.88 11.07 12.63
C GLY A 19 3.09 10.42 11.50
N CYS A 20 2.27 11.16 10.75
CA CYS A 20 1.41 10.62 9.70
C CYS A 20 1.93 10.99 8.30
N ASN A 21 3.15 10.57 7.98
CA ASN A 21 3.62 10.64 6.59
C ASN A 21 3.08 9.41 5.85
N PRO A 22 2.19 9.56 4.85
CA PRO A 22 1.84 8.46 3.98
C PRO A 22 3.10 7.98 3.27
N ASP A 23 3.30 6.67 3.19
CA ASP A 23 4.44 6.06 2.50
C ASP A 23 4.58 6.68 1.10
N ASN A 24 5.58 7.54 0.91
CA ASN A 24 5.78 8.26 -0.34
C ASN A 24 6.48 7.32 -1.32
N PHE A 25 5.71 6.83 -2.30
CA PHE A 25 6.19 5.90 -3.32
C PHE A 25 7.36 6.43 -4.15
N ASN A 26 7.56 7.75 -4.19
CA ASN A 26 8.67 8.38 -4.91
C ASN A 26 10.05 8.02 -4.33
N THR A 27 10.11 7.47 -3.13
CA THR A 27 11.38 7.05 -2.50
C THR A 27 11.78 5.63 -2.87
N TYR A 28 10.84 4.80 -3.32
CA TYR A 28 11.13 3.41 -3.65
C TYR A 28 11.73 3.27 -5.04
N ARG A 29 12.64 2.31 -5.17
CA ARG A 29 13.26 1.92 -6.43
C ARG A 29 12.66 0.62 -6.93
N ASN A 30 12.79 0.41 -8.23
CA ASN A 30 12.45 -0.87 -8.82
C ASN A 30 13.30 -1.97 -8.18
N ASP A 31 12.69 -3.13 -7.92
CA ASP A 31 13.29 -4.28 -7.25
C ASP A 31 13.51 -4.19 -5.73
N ASP A 32 13.09 -3.10 -5.08
CA ASP A 32 13.14 -2.96 -3.62
C ASP A 32 12.26 -4.00 -2.91
N ILE A 33 12.73 -4.50 -1.76
CA ILE A 33 11.93 -5.35 -0.87
C ILE A 33 11.24 -4.45 0.14
N ILE A 34 9.91 -4.32 0.02
CA ILE A 34 9.11 -3.43 0.85
C ILE A 34 8.10 -4.19 1.70
N ASN A 35 7.60 -3.52 2.73
CA ASN A 35 6.62 -4.04 3.66
C ASN A 35 5.50 -3.01 3.83
N LEU A 36 4.33 -3.32 3.30
CA LEU A 36 3.20 -2.41 3.23
C LEU A 36 2.05 -2.92 4.08
N ASN A 37 1.33 -1.99 4.70
CA ASN A 37 0.07 -2.27 5.40
C ASN A 37 -1.06 -1.62 4.60
N GLY A 38 -2.15 -2.35 4.41
CA GLY A 38 -3.33 -1.80 3.73
C GLY A 38 -4.49 -2.77 3.73
N LYS A 39 -5.54 -2.40 3.01
CA LYS A 39 -6.76 -3.19 2.86
C LYS A 39 -6.75 -3.94 1.53
N LEU A 40 -7.05 -5.23 1.56
CA LEU A 40 -7.18 -6.03 0.35
C LEU A 40 -8.40 -5.58 -0.46
N ALA A 41 -8.23 -5.34 -1.76
CA ALA A 41 -9.28 -4.88 -2.65
C ALA A 41 -9.17 -5.56 -4.02
N MET A 42 -10.29 -5.65 -4.75
CA MET A 42 -10.28 -5.97 -6.19
C MET A 42 -10.25 -4.68 -7.00
N VAL A 43 -9.43 -4.66 -8.04
CA VAL A 43 -9.25 -3.51 -8.93
C VAL A 43 -9.22 -3.96 -10.38
N GLY A 44 -9.66 -3.07 -11.28
CA GLY A 44 -9.85 -3.36 -12.70
C GLY A 44 -11.30 -3.66 -13.03
N ASN A 45 -11.57 -3.82 -14.33
CA ASN A 45 -12.88 -4.20 -14.84
C ASN A 45 -12.82 -5.64 -15.32
N TYR A 46 -13.94 -6.37 -15.20
CA TYR A 46 -14.07 -7.70 -15.78
C TYR A 46 -13.73 -7.69 -17.28
N PRO A 47 -12.93 -8.65 -17.80
CA PRO A 47 -12.35 -9.83 -17.12
C PRO A 47 -10.93 -9.60 -16.55
N PHE A 48 -10.43 -8.37 -16.53
CA PHE A 48 -9.04 -8.03 -16.16
C PHE A 48 -8.88 -7.59 -14.71
N GLU A 49 -9.70 -8.14 -13.82
CA GLU A 49 -9.66 -7.83 -12.40
C GLU A 49 -8.40 -8.41 -11.75
N SER A 50 -7.94 -7.75 -10.70
CA SER A 50 -6.76 -8.17 -9.95
C SER A 50 -6.85 -7.74 -8.49
N ILE A 51 -6.20 -8.50 -7.63
CA ILE A 51 -6.11 -8.16 -6.21
C ILE A 51 -5.06 -7.06 -6.05
N ALA A 52 -5.43 -6.01 -5.31
CA ALA A 52 -4.54 -4.93 -4.91
C ALA A 52 -4.56 -4.75 -3.39
N LEU A 53 -3.51 -4.11 -2.89
CA LEU A 53 -3.45 -3.59 -1.53
C LEU A 53 -3.73 -2.09 -1.60
N ARG A 54 -4.85 -1.66 -1.03
CA ARG A 54 -5.22 -0.26 -0.91
C ARG A 54 -4.60 0.32 0.36
N LEU A 55 -3.74 1.31 0.19
CA LEU A 55 -2.94 1.91 1.27
C LEU A 55 -3.65 3.14 1.83
N THR A 56 -4.17 3.97 0.94
CA THR A 56 -5.04 5.12 1.24
C THR A 56 -6.18 5.16 0.22
N THR A 57 -7.03 6.19 0.26
CA THR A 57 -8.09 6.39 -0.74
C THR A 57 -7.57 6.46 -2.17
N ASP A 58 -6.39 7.07 -2.36
CA ASP A 58 -5.84 7.38 -3.68
C ASP A 58 -4.72 6.43 -4.12
N TYR A 59 -4.15 5.66 -3.19
CA TYR A 59 -3.02 4.77 -3.46
C TYR A 59 -3.39 3.30 -3.31
N GLN A 60 -3.20 2.57 -4.42
CA GLN A 60 -3.33 1.13 -4.48
C GLN A 60 -2.12 0.52 -5.21
N ILE A 61 -1.68 -0.64 -4.75
CA ILE A 61 -0.60 -1.40 -5.38
C ILE A 61 -1.10 -2.79 -5.78
N LYS A 62 -0.86 -3.18 -7.03
CA LYS A 62 -1.30 -4.49 -7.55
C LYS A 62 -0.47 -5.60 -6.92
N LEU A 63 -1.13 -6.64 -6.41
CA LEU A 63 -0.46 -7.81 -5.84
C LEU A 63 -0.29 -8.90 -6.89
N ILE A 64 0.95 -9.37 -7.04
CA ILE A 64 1.31 -10.47 -7.95
C ILE A 64 1.68 -11.67 -7.10
N PHE A 65 0.89 -12.73 -7.20
CA PHE A 65 1.09 -13.98 -6.48
C PHE A 65 1.85 -14.99 -7.34
N LYS A 66 2.78 -15.71 -6.72
CA LYS A 66 3.59 -16.74 -7.42
C LYS A 66 2.77 -18.00 -7.72
N THR A 67 1.73 -18.27 -6.93
CA THR A 67 0.91 -19.48 -7.08
C THR A 67 -0.58 -19.14 -7.12
N LYS A 68 -1.35 -19.98 -7.83
CA LYS A 68 -2.82 -19.91 -7.85
C LYS A 68 -3.43 -20.16 -6.46
N LYS A 69 -2.78 -21.01 -5.64
CA LYS A 69 -3.21 -21.30 -4.27
C LYS A 69 -3.19 -20.03 -3.40
N ASP A 70 -2.10 -19.26 -3.47
CA ASP A 70 -1.97 -18.01 -2.71
C ASP A 70 -2.99 -16.96 -3.18
N TYR A 71 -3.19 -16.85 -4.50
CA TYR A 71 -4.22 -15.98 -5.07
C TYR A 71 -5.61 -16.34 -4.55
N SER A 72 -6.01 -17.61 -4.63
CA SER A 72 -7.33 -18.07 -4.17
C SER A 72 -7.51 -17.94 -2.66
N PHE A 73 -6.45 -18.11 -1.87
CA PHE A 73 -6.52 -17.88 -0.43
C PHE A 73 -6.81 -16.41 -0.12
N ILE A 74 -6.14 -15.49 -0.82
CA ILE A 74 -6.29 -14.04 -0.59
C ILE A 74 -7.56 -13.48 -1.23
N SER A 75 -8.06 -14.04 -2.32
CA SER A 75 -9.33 -13.63 -2.93
C SER A 75 -10.52 -13.78 -1.97
N ASN A 76 -10.44 -14.74 -1.04
CA ASN A 76 -11.47 -14.95 -0.02
C ASN A 76 -11.31 -14.03 1.20
N LYS A 77 -10.31 -13.14 1.20
CA LYS A 77 -10.00 -12.20 2.28
C LYS A 77 -10.09 -10.73 1.82
N ILE A 78 -10.72 -10.46 0.68
CA ILE A 78 -10.99 -9.10 0.21
C ILE A 78 -11.74 -8.31 1.28
N GLY A 79 -11.37 -7.04 1.45
CA GLY A 79 -11.91 -6.15 2.47
C GLY A 79 -11.26 -6.32 3.86
N LYS A 80 -10.31 -7.23 4.04
CA LYS A 80 -9.54 -7.36 5.30
C LYS A 80 -8.25 -6.55 5.24
N ASP A 81 -7.80 -6.08 6.41
CA ASP A 81 -6.49 -5.46 6.55
C ASP A 81 -5.39 -6.53 6.45
N ALA A 82 -4.32 -6.22 5.73
CA ALA A 82 -3.21 -7.11 5.51
C ALA A 82 -1.88 -6.36 5.55
N LYS A 83 -0.87 -7.06 6.06
CA LYS A 83 0.54 -6.67 5.97
C LYS A 83 1.22 -7.53 4.92
N VAL A 84 1.78 -6.90 3.89
CA VAL A 84 2.34 -7.57 2.71
C VAL A 84 3.81 -7.20 2.56
N LYS A 85 4.67 -8.21 2.56
CA LYS A 85 6.08 -8.10 2.20
C LYS A 85 6.26 -8.65 0.78
N GLY A 86 7.00 -7.93 -0.05
CA GLY A 86 7.30 -8.39 -1.39
C GLY A 86 8.30 -7.51 -2.12
N LYS A 87 8.60 -7.92 -3.34
CA LYS A 87 9.49 -7.21 -4.25
C LYS A 87 8.72 -6.23 -5.10
N LEU A 88 9.05 -4.95 -5.02
CA LEU A 88 8.42 -3.89 -5.80
C LEU A 88 8.88 -3.93 -7.25
N LYS A 89 7.93 -3.79 -8.17
CA LYS A 89 8.17 -3.60 -9.60
C LYS A 89 7.46 -2.35 -10.06
N ILE A 90 8.22 -1.43 -10.64
CA ILE A 90 7.72 -0.13 -11.11
C ILE A 90 7.71 -0.16 -12.64
N HIS A 91 6.54 -0.01 -13.24
CA HIS A 91 6.37 0.01 -14.70
C HIS A 91 5.89 1.37 -15.15
N LYS A 92 6.50 1.92 -16.19
CA LYS A 92 6.03 3.12 -16.87
C LYS A 92 5.15 2.68 -18.03
N LEU A 93 3.85 2.95 -17.93
CA LEU A 93 2.87 2.67 -18.96
C LEU A 93 2.61 3.94 -19.75
N LYS A 94 2.76 3.87 -21.07
CA LYS A 94 2.30 4.94 -21.95
C LYS A 94 0.87 4.66 -22.37
N THR A 95 0.04 5.71 -22.41
CA THR A 95 -1.29 5.62 -23.00
C THR A 95 -1.20 5.24 -24.47
N ALA A 96 -2.28 4.70 -25.03
CA ALA A 96 -2.30 4.28 -26.44
C ALA A 96 -1.98 5.42 -27.42
N ASP A 97 -2.36 6.65 -27.06
CA ASP A 97 -2.04 7.87 -27.81
C ASP A 97 -0.62 8.42 -27.53
N SER A 98 0.15 7.77 -26.66
CA SER A 98 1.49 8.16 -26.20
C SER A 98 1.59 9.54 -25.54
N LYS A 99 0.46 10.19 -25.23
CA LYS A 99 0.45 11.55 -24.66
C LYS A 99 0.68 11.57 -23.15
N LYS A 100 0.40 10.46 -22.45
CA LYS A 100 0.53 10.37 -21.00
C LYS A 100 1.35 9.14 -20.61
N GLU A 101 2.19 9.33 -19.61
CA GLU A 101 2.90 8.24 -18.93
C GLU A 101 2.31 8.09 -17.52
N ILE A 102 1.98 6.85 -17.16
CA ILE A 102 1.42 6.48 -15.86
C ILE A 102 2.39 5.49 -15.22
N THR A 103 2.74 5.73 -13.96
CA THR A 103 3.54 4.78 -13.18
C THR A 103 2.62 3.75 -12.53
N GLU A 104 2.80 2.48 -12.88
CA GLU A 104 2.12 1.36 -12.25
C GLU A 104 3.05 0.65 -11.27
N TYR A 105 2.61 0.52 -10.02
CA TYR A 105 3.31 -0.22 -8.99
C TYR A 105 2.72 -1.62 -8.85
N ARG A 106 3.59 -2.64 -8.89
CA ARG A 106 3.25 -4.04 -8.67
C ARG A 106 4.12 -4.61 -7.56
N LEU A 107 3.54 -5.39 -6.67
CA LEU A 107 4.26 -6.07 -5.60
C LEU A 107 4.23 -7.57 -5.83
N ILE A 108 5.40 -8.16 -6.10
CA ILE A 108 5.56 -9.62 -6.14
C ILE A 108 5.57 -10.10 -4.70
N VAL A 109 4.50 -10.77 -4.29
CA VAL A 109 4.25 -11.12 -2.90
C VAL A 109 5.22 -12.23 -2.47
N ASP A 110 5.96 -11.97 -1.39
CA ASP A 110 6.79 -12.97 -0.71
C ASP A 110 6.09 -13.48 0.56
N LYS A 111 5.44 -12.59 1.30
CA LYS A 111 4.69 -12.95 2.52
C LYS A 111 3.51 -12.02 2.72
N ILE A 112 2.38 -12.58 3.10
CA ILE A 112 1.17 -11.84 3.44
C ILE A 112 0.64 -12.31 4.79
N LYS A 113 0.26 -11.37 5.65
CA LYS A 113 -0.42 -11.62 6.92
C LYS A 113 -1.72 -10.85 6.94
N VAL A 114 -2.85 -11.55 6.99
CA VAL A 114 -4.18 -10.94 7.09
C VAL A 114 -4.51 -10.77 8.58
N LYS A 115 -5.01 -9.60 8.96
CA LYS A 115 -5.50 -9.35 10.33
C LYS A 115 -6.87 -10.00 10.46
N GLU A 116 -6.98 -11.00 11.32
CA GLU A 116 -8.26 -11.60 11.69
C GLU A 116 -8.81 -10.83 12.89
N LEU A 117 -10.05 -10.35 12.78
CA LEU A 117 -10.80 -9.82 13.91
C LEU A 117 -11.31 -11.03 14.68
N PHE A 118 -10.80 -11.25 15.88
CA PHE A 118 -11.38 -12.15 16.88
C PHE A 118 -12.65 -11.52 17.44
#